data_AF-A0AAC9XXM7-F1
#
_entry.id   AF-A0AAC9XXM7-F1
#
_cell.length_a   1.000
_cell.length_b   1.000
_cell.length_c   1.000
_cell.angle_alpha   90.00
_cell.angle_beta   90.00
_cell.angle_gamma   90.00
#
_symmetry.space_group_name_H-M   'P 1'
#
loop_
_entity.id
_entity.type
_entity.pdbx_description
1 polymer ?
#
loop_
_entity_poly.entity_id
_entity_poly.type
_entity_poly.pdbx_seq_one_letter_code
_entity_poly.pdbx_strand_id
1 'polypeptide(L)'
;MANTAINYPNPAPLKAVEGRHVPKGLAEIKALMGSERHTPEYVYTKVLSEQERTLVCFAAGLKRHHLESGFANFDADTRLKIHKAILQMEQLVKAFTDANAMAPAKFVQHAPRVEANINYSHLTITKA
;
A
#
# COMPACT_ATOMS: atom_id res chain seq x y z
N MET A 1 46.75 34.71 22.53
CA MET A 1 45.56 34.81 21.65
C MET A 1 45.99 34.47 20.23
N ALA A 2 45.74 33.26 19.74
CA ALA A 2 46.00 32.90 18.35
C ALA A 2 44.84 32.01 17.85
N ASN A 3 43.99 32.59 17.01
CA ASN A 3 42.88 31.89 16.37
C ASN A 3 43.36 31.30 15.04
N THR A 4 43.53 29.98 15.00
CA THR A 4 43.73 29.24 13.74
C THR A 4 42.38 28.98 13.08
N ALA A 5 42.14 29.63 11.95
CA ALA A 5 40.98 29.39 11.10
C ALA A 5 41.16 28.08 10.31
N ILE A 6 40.17 27.19 10.39
CA ILE A 6 40.13 25.91 9.68
C ILE A 6 39.59 26.19 8.27
N ASN A 7 40.40 25.96 7.24
CA ASN A 7 40.00 26.16 5.85
C ASN A 7 39.33 24.87 5.31
N TYR A 8 38.02 24.90 5.15
CA TYR A 8 37.27 23.78 4.55
C TYR A 8 37.39 23.87 3.02
N PRO A 9 37.81 22.80 2.32
CA PRO A 9 37.87 22.83 0.86
C PRO A 9 36.46 23.01 0.29
N ASN A 10 36.32 24.02 -0.57
CA ASN A 10 35.06 24.35 -1.23
C ASN A 10 34.61 23.16 -2.10
N PRO A 11 33.39 22.61 -1.93
CA PRO A 11 32.93 21.49 -2.75
C PRO A 11 32.88 21.92 -4.23
N ALA A 12 33.50 21.13 -5.10
CA ALA A 12 33.50 21.39 -6.53
C ALA A 12 32.06 21.47 -7.07
N PRO A 13 31.75 22.39 -8.00
CA PRO A 13 30.42 22.52 -8.55
C PRO A 13 30.00 21.21 -9.23
N LEU A 14 28.87 20.64 -8.81
CA LEU A 14 28.33 19.43 -9.41
C LEU A 14 27.91 19.73 -10.85
N LYS A 15 28.55 19.08 -11.83
CA LYS A 15 28.12 19.12 -13.24
C LYS A 15 26.95 18.17 -13.44
N ALA A 16 25.82 18.68 -13.90
CA ALA A 16 24.75 17.85 -14.42
C ALA A 16 25.26 17.14 -15.70
N VAL A 17 25.39 15.82 -15.63
CA VAL A 17 25.69 15.01 -16.82
C VAL A 17 24.38 14.83 -17.57
N GLU A 18 24.18 15.64 -18.61
CA GLU A 18 23.04 15.47 -19.50
C GLU A 18 23.11 14.11 -20.20
N GLY A 19 22.04 13.32 -20.04
CA GLY A 19 21.81 12.11 -20.82
C GLY A 19 22.84 10.99 -20.61
N ARG A 20 22.66 10.17 -19.56
CA ARG A 20 23.33 8.85 -19.53
C ARG A 20 22.91 8.07 -20.77
N HIS A 21 23.85 7.82 -21.68
CA HIS A 21 23.65 6.90 -22.80
C HIS A 21 23.24 5.54 -22.25
N VAL A 22 21.96 5.17 -22.38
CA VAL A 22 21.49 3.84 -22.01
C VAL A 22 22.03 2.88 -23.05
N PRO A 23 22.91 1.93 -22.69
CA PRO A 23 23.48 0.99 -23.65
C PRO A 23 22.36 0.25 -24.38
N LYS A 24 22.50 0.06 -25.69
CA LYS A 24 21.49 -0.56 -26.56
C LYS A 24 20.90 -1.85 -25.99
N GLY A 25 21.74 -2.75 -25.48
CA GLY A 25 21.29 -3.99 -24.83
C GLY A 25 20.45 -3.77 -23.56
N LEU A 26 20.73 -2.74 -22.76
CA LEU A 26 19.90 -2.38 -21.60
C LEU A 26 18.57 -1.76 -22.02
N ALA A 27 18.55 -0.98 -23.10
CA ALA A 27 17.31 -0.44 -23.68
C ALA A 27 16.44 -1.56 -24.27
N GLU A 28 17.05 -2.53 -24.96
CA GLU A 28 16.38 -3.72 -25.51
C GLU A 28 15.86 -4.64 -24.40
N ILE A 29 16.64 -4.92 -23.35
CA ILE A 29 16.18 -5.67 -22.17
C ILE A 29 15.02 -4.95 -21.48
N LYS A 30 15.10 -3.61 -21.31
CA LYS A 30 13.98 -2.81 -20.78
C LYS A 30 12.74 -2.87 -21.66
N ALA A 31 12.91 -2.83 -22.98
CA ALA A 31 11.81 -2.96 -23.93
C ALA A 31 11.18 -4.36 -23.89
N LEU A 32 12.00 -5.42 -23.76
CA LEU A 32 11.57 -6.81 -23.62
C LEU A 32 10.88 -7.09 -22.27
N MET A 33 11.26 -6.38 -21.21
CA MET A 33 10.62 -6.51 -19.89
C MET A 33 9.20 -5.94 -19.83
N GLY A 34 8.74 -5.25 -20.87
CA GLY A 34 7.35 -4.84 -21.07
C GLY A 34 6.86 -3.84 -20.03
N SER A 35 6.62 -2.59 -20.46
CA SER A 35 5.94 -1.58 -19.65
C SER A 35 4.54 -2.00 -19.19
N GLU A 36 3.98 -3.06 -19.77
CA GLU A 36 2.71 -3.67 -19.38
C GLU A 36 2.65 -4.00 -17.89
N ARG A 37 3.75 -4.51 -17.30
CA ARG A 37 3.80 -4.88 -15.87
C ARG A 37 3.76 -3.69 -14.92
N HIS A 38 3.97 -2.47 -15.44
CA HIS A 38 4.02 -1.24 -14.66
C HIS A 38 2.77 -0.37 -14.87
N THR A 39 1.71 -0.92 -15.47
CA THR A 39 0.45 -0.20 -15.63
C THR A 39 -0.43 -0.36 -14.38
N PRO A 40 -1.22 0.68 -14.00
CA PRO A 40 -2.22 0.55 -12.94
C PRO A 40 -3.19 -0.61 -13.19
N GLU A 41 -3.51 -0.86 -14.47
CA GLU A 41 -4.38 -1.96 -14.88
C GLU A 41 -3.78 -3.34 -14.57
N TYR A 42 -2.49 -3.53 -14.86
CA TYR A 42 -1.79 -4.77 -14.53
C TYR A 42 -1.74 -5.00 -13.02
N VAL A 43 -1.39 -3.97 -12.23
CA VAL A 43 -1.35 -4.09 -10.78
C VAL A 43 -2.73 -4.44 -10.24
N TYR A 44 -3.75 -3.69 -10.65
CA TYR A 44 -5.12 -3.93 -10.21
C TYR A 44 -5.64 -5.32 -10.57
N THR A 45 -5.37 -5.79 -11.78
CA THR A 45 -5.96 -7.02 -12.32
C THR A 45 -5.15 -8.28 -11.98
N LYS A 46 -3.82 -8.19 -12.01
CA LYS A 46 -2.92 -9.34 -11.92
C LYS A 46 -2.16 -9.44 -10.59
N VAL A 47 -1.95 -8.32 -9.88
CA VAL A 47 -1.19 -8.30 -8.63
C VAL A 47 -2.13 -8.33 -7.43
N LEU A 48 -3.14 -7.47 -7.41
CA LEU A 48 -4.11 -7.44 -6.32
C LEU A 48 -5.00 -8.68 -6.32
N SER A 49 -5.20 -9.25 -5.13
CA SER A 49 -6.25 -10.23 -4.85
C SER A 49 -7.65 -9.61 -4.97
N GLU A 50 -8.68 -10.46 -5.00
CA GLU A 50 -10.06 -9.99 -5.02
C GLU A 50 -10.43 -9.15 -3.80
N GLN A 51 -9.91 -9.51 -2.62
CA GLN A 51 -10.13 -8.76 -1.39
C GLN A 51 -9.48 -7.38 -1.45
N GLU A 52 -8.25 -7.29 -1.95
CA GLU A 52 -7.54 -6.01 -2.10
C GLU A 52 -8.22 -5.11 -3.15
N ARG A 53 -8.65 -5.69 -4.28
CA ARG A 53 -9.47 -4.96 -5.26
C ARG A 53 -10.75 -4.43 -4.64
N THR A 54 -11.41 -5.24 -3.83
CA THR A 54 -12.65 -4.87 -3.13
C THR A 54 -12.43 -3.67 -2.21
N LEU A 55 -11.35 -3.70 -1.41
CA LEU A 55 -10.99 -2.63 -0.51
C LEU A 55 -10.71 -1.32 -1.26
N VAL A 56 -9.91 -1.37 -2.34
CA VAL A 56 -9.62 -0.21 -3.19
C VAL A 56 -10.88 0.34 -3.86
N CYS A 57 -11.76 -0.53 -4.38
CA CYS A 57 -13.03 -0.12 -4.98
C CYS A 57 -13.92 0.65 -4.01
N PHE A 58 -14.13 0.12 -2.81
CA PHE A 58 -14.98 0.77 -1.82
C PHE A 58 -14.35 2.05 -1.27
N ALA A 59 -13.04 2.08 -1.06
CA ALA A 59 -12.32 3.30 -0.69
C ALA A 59 -12.47 4.40 -1.76
N ALA A 60 -12.59 4.03 -3.04
CA ALA A 60 -12.85 4.94 -4.14
C ALA A 60 -14.34 5.35 -4.29
N GLY A 61 -15.22 4.88 -3.40
CA GLY A 61 -16.66 5.14 -3.46
C GLY A 61 -17.40 4.36 -4.55
N LEU A 62 -16.78 3.31 -5.09
CA LEU A 62 -17.37 2.47 -6.13
C LEU A 62 -18.26 1.38 -5.52
N LYS A 63 -19.17 0.86 -6.34
CA LYS A 63 -20.15 -0.17 -5.94
C LYS A 63 -19.70 -1.56 -6.40
N ARG A 64 -20.30 -2.61 -5.82
CA ARG A 64 -19.96 -4.02 -6.12
C ARG A 64 -19.91 -4.36 -7.62
N HIS A 65 -20.84 -3.87 -8.43
CA HIS A 65 -20.85 -4.12 -9.88
C HIS A 65 -19.62 -3.56 -10.62
N HIS A 66 -18.89 -2.59 -10.06
CA HIS A 66 -17.64 -2.11 -10.64
C HIS A 66 -16.54 -3.18 -10.52
N LEU A 67 -16.54 -4.00 -9.47
CA LEU A 67 -15.58 -5.10 -9.33
C LEU A 67 -15.73 -6.14 -10.44
N GLU A 68 -16.97 -6.38 -10.89
CA GLU A 68 -17.32 -7.33 -11.94
C GLU A 68 -16.91 -6.82 -13.33
N SER A 69 -16.90 -5.49 -13.51
CA SER A 69 -16.55 -4.85 -14.78
C SER A 69 -15.04 -4.89 -15.06
N GLY A 70 -14.20 -4.85 -14.02
CA GLY A 70 -12.74 -4.86 -14.16
C GLY A 70 -12.14 -3.54 -14.66
N PHE A 71 -10.83 -3.36 -14.45
CA PHE A 71 -10.15 -2.08 -14.62
C PHE A 71 -10.18 -1.53 -16.06
N ALA A 72 -10.12 -2.43 -17.06
CA ALA A 72 -10.17 -2.08 -18.47
C ALA A 72 -11.43 -1.27 -18.84
N ASN A 73 -12.56 -1.58 -18.19
CA ASN A 73 -13.87 -0.99 -18.47
C ASN A 73 -14.15 0.29 -17.67
N PHE A 74 -13.22 0.73 -16.81
CA PHE A 74 -13.36 1.97 -16.07
C PHE A 74 -13.02 3.19 -16.92
N ASP A 75 -13.86 4.22 -16.81
CA ASP A 75 -13.59 5.54 -17.39
C ASP A 75 -12.47 6.28 -16.63
N ALA A 76 -12.05 7.42 -17.18
CA ALA A 76 -10.95 8.20 -16.60
C ALA A 76 -11.24 8.68 -15.17
N ASP A 77 -12.48 9.12 -14.91
CA ASP A 77 -12.89 9.60 -13.58
C ASP A 77 -12.82 8.47 -12.54
N THR A 78 -13.32 7.28 -12.88
CA THR A 78 -13.25 6.09 -12.02
C THR A 78 -11.81 5.68 -11.74
N ARG A 79 -10.94 5.70 -12.76
CA ARG A 79 -9.50 5.41 -12.59
C ARG A 79 -8.83 6.44 -11.67
N LEU A 80 -9.18 7.72 -11.77
CA LEU A 80 -8.66 8.77 -10.89
C LEU A 80 -9.19 8.65 -9.46
N LYS A 81 -10.44 8.23 -9.25
CA LYS A 81 -10.98 7.92 -7.93
C LYS A 81 -10.22 6.77 -7.26
N ILE A 82 -9.91 5.71 -8.01
CA ILE A 82 -9.08 4.60 -7.54
C ILE A 82 -7.68 5.10 -7.14
N HIS A 83 -7.04 5.91 -7.98
CA HIS A 83 -5.75 6.51 -7.66
C HIS A 83 -5.78 7.32 -6.36
N LYS A 84 -6.79 8.18 -6.19
CA LYS A 84 -6.96 8.99 -4.97
C LYS A 84 -7.18 8.11 -3.74
N ALA A 85 -7.99 7.05 -3.85
CA ALA A 85 -8.24 6.13 -2.77
C ALA A 85 -6.96 5.44 -2.28
N ILE A 86 -6.09 5.01 -3.20
CA ILE A 86 -4.80 4.38 -2.86
C ILE A 86 -3.94 5.35 -2.04
N LEU A 87 -3.81 6.61 -2.48
CA LEU A 87 -3.06 7.63 -1.74
C LEU A 87 -3.65 7.91 -0.35
N GLN A 88 -4.99 7.94 -0.24
CA GLN A 88 -5.65 8.15 1.04
C GLN A 88 -5.40 6.99 2.01
N MET A 89 -5.41 5.74 1.52
CA MET A 89 -5.09 4.57 2.36
C MET A 89 -3.65 4.58 2.84
N GLU A 90 -2.69 5.00 2.01
CA GLU A 90 -1.31 5.22 2.44
C GLU A 90 -1.21 6.27 3.57
N GLN A 91 -1.94 7.38 3.44
CA GLN A 91 -2.00 8.41 4.49
C GLN A 91 -2.61 7.88 5.80
N LEU A 92 -3.63 7.03 5.73
CA LEU A 92 -4.21 6.37 6.91
C LEU A 92 -3.16 5.49 7.59
N VAL A 93 -2.50 4.60 6.84
CA VAL A 93 -1.43 3.73 7.39
C VAL A 93 -0.34 4.56 8.05
N LYS A 94 0.06 5.67 7.42
CA LYS A 94 1.05 6.59 7.98
C LYS A 94 0.57 7.20 9.31
N ALA A 95 -0.67 7.68 9.40
CA ALA A 95 -1.21 8.28 10.62
C ALA A 95 -1.19 7.31 11.82
N PHE A 96 -1.59 6.05 11.61
CA PHE A 96 -1.53 5.03 12.67
C PHE A 96 -0.10 4.64 13.03
N THR A 97 0.80 4.61 12.05
CA THR A 97 2.21 4.29 12.26
C THR A 97 2.90 5.41 13.05
N ASP A 98 2.72 6.66 12.65
CA ASP A 98 3.26 7.85 13.34
C ASP A 98 2.76 7.93 14.80
N ALA A 99 1.50 7.53 15.04
CA ALA A 99 0.91 7.45 16.38
C ALA A 99 1.35 6.23 17.20
N ASN A 100 2.23 5.37 16.66
CA ASN A 100 2.61 4.09 17.25
C ASN A 100 1.39 3.21 17.62
N ALA A 101 0.33 3.26 16.82
CA ALA A 101 -0.95 2.61 17.10
C ALA A 101 -1.13 1.27 16.36
N MET A 102 -0.18 0.89 15.49
CA MET A 102 -0.29 -0.30 14.62
C MET A 102 -0.14 -1.66 15.35
N ALA A 103 0.25 -1.67 16.62
CA ALA A 103 0.42 -2.92 17.37
C ALA A 103 -0.93 -3.63 17.58
N PRO A 104 -1.11 -4.91 17.20
CA PRO A 104 -2.39 -5.61 17.31
C PRO A 104 -3.00 -5.58 18.71
N ALA A 105 -2.15 -5.66 19.75
CA ALA A 105 -2.59 -5.57 21.15
C ALA A 105 -3.36 -4.27 21.45
N LYS A 106 -3.00 -3.15 20.81
CA LYS A 106 -3.66 -1.85 21.00
C LYS A 106 -5.06 -1.80 20.37
N PHE A 107 -5.31 -2.56 19.31
CA PHE A 107 -6.63 -2.66 18.68
C PHE A 107 -7.64 -3.43 19.53
N VAL A 108 -7.16 -4.37 20.37
CA VAL A 108 -8.03 -5.23 21.20
C VAL A 108 -8.05 -4.85 22.68
N GLN A 109 -7.19 -3.91 23.11
CA GLN A 109 -6.96 -3.55 24.51
C GLN A 109 -8.24 -3.20 25.29
N HIS A 110 -9.23 -2.63 24.60
CA HIS A 110 -10.51 -2.22 25.18
C HIS A 110 -11.73 -2.83 24.45
N ALA A 111 -11.51 -3.88 23.65
CA ALA A 111 -12.60 -4.57 22.98
C ALA A 111 -13.50 -5.26 24.03
N PRO A 112 -14.84 -5.23 23.86
CA PRO A 112 -15.76 -5.97 24.74
C PRO A 112 -15.37 -7.44 24.80
N ARG A 113 -15.30 -8.00 26.02
CA ARG A 113 -15.08 -9.44 26.18
C ARG A 113 -16.31 -10.17 25.65
N VAL A 114 -16.12 -11.03 24.66
CA VAL A 114 -17.14 -12.03 24.32
C VAL A 114 -17.05 -13.10 25.40
N GLU A 115 -17.95 -13.04 26.40
CA GLU A 115 -18.10 -14.15 27.33
C GLU A 115 -18.59 -15.36 26.53
N ALA A 116 -17.76 -16.40 26.45
CA ALA A 116 -18.20 -17.69 25.95
C ALA A 116 -19.32 -18.15 26.90
N ASN A 117 -20.57 -18.07 26.44
CA ASN A 117 -21.72 -18.57 27.18
C ASN A 117 -21.68 -20.11 27.13
N ILE A 118 -20.79 -20.71 27.94
CA ILE A 118 -20.72 -22.15 28.07
C ILE A 118 -21.77 -22.56 29.11
N ASN A 119 -23.01 -22.66 28.65
CA ASN A 119 -24.10 -23.20 29.45
C ASN A 119 -23.96 -24.73 29.53
N TYR A 120 -23.33 -25.21 30.61
CA TYR A 120 -23.16 -26.64 30.91
C TYR A 120 -24.42 -27.30 31.50
N SER A 121 -25.61 -26.68 31.40
CA SER A 121 -26.86 -27.21 31.96
C SER A 121 -27.29 -28.58 31.43
N HIS A 122 -26.60 -29.11 30.42
CA HIS A 122 -26.86 -30.42 29.82
C HIS A 122 -25.90 -31.53 30.31
N LEU A 123 -24.90 -31.22 31.15
CA LEU A 123 -24.00 -32.24 31.70
C LEU A 123 -24.58 -32.83 32.99
N THR A 124 -25.47 -33.82 32.87
CA THR A 124 -25.82 -34.69 33.99
C THR A 124 -24.73 -35.75 34.16
N ILE A 125 -23.96 -35.66 35.24
CA ILE A 125 -23.00 -36.70 35.63
C ILE A 125 -23.80 -37.85 36.26
N THR A 126 -24.03 -38.91 35.49
CA THR A 126 -24.53 -40.18 36.03
C THR A 126 -23.35 -40.90 36.69
N LYS A 127 -23.37 -41.01 38.03
CA LYS A 127 -22.41 -41.87 38.74
C LYS A 127 -22.75 -43.33 38.43
N ALA A 128 -21.72 -44.10 38.03
CA ALA A 128 -21.77 -45.54 37.86
C ALA A 128 -21.88 -46.27 39.20
#